data_AF-F1YYF6-F1
#
_entry.id   AF-F1YYF6-F1
#
_cell.length_a   1.000
_cell.length_b   1.000
_cell.length_c   1.000
_cell.angle_alpha   90.00
_cell.angle_beta   90.00
_cell.angle_gamma   90.00
#
_symmetry.space_group_name_H-M   'P 1'
#
loop_
_entity.id
_entity.type
_entity.pdbx_description
1 polymer ?
#
loop_
_entity_poly.entity_id
_entity_poly.type
_entity_poly.pdbx_seq_one_letter_code
_entity_poly.pdbx_strand_id
1 'polypeptide(L)'
;MFVDSDNFLQENYIEQLLLTSIENNFDIVYSKLVNPDNNNIVLELQPFNLDHFYIENFIDSCSLIKRNIIGNIRYDDYLNYKKLEDYDFFMNLIILNNAIPGPCENTYLNYRVIDTSMSARDDLKYYYQVYSYILGKYFSYNPKLAQNALKINFERLYNLSNIDGQYENQKLTIYYTSENKPFFSQDSILEYDLKKSDKIKIEVPNDTTYIRIDLGELPSFYNDISLVNLSTNTSLIGIHSNGININNGMIFNEFDPQIIYDIKSIQLKNLELLYSRFNIANIYSDDYIGKILGEKITNYKEVVAERDLFLQNFSQTLTERDYYKNELEEMVVRYNSVTHSRRWTIPTKIINFFNKILQRKS
;
A
#
# COMPACT_ATOMS: atom_id res chain seq x y z
N MET A 1 22.96 -37.30 -14.17
CA MET A 1 21.56 -36.87 -14.01
C MET A 1 21.23 -37.03 -12.54
N PHE A 2 20.78 -35.94 -11.93
CA PHE A 2 20.11 -35.99 -10.64
C PHE A 2 18.61 -36.12 -10.95
N VAL A 3 17.80 -36.69 -10.05
CA VAL A 3 16.34 -36.74 -10.25
C VAL A 3 15.72 -36.34 -8.93
N ASP A 4 15.03 -35.21 -8.94
CA ASP A 4 14.33 -34.74 -7.76
C ASP A 4 13.16 -35.67 -7.42
N SER A 5 12.91 -35.86 -6.13
CA SER A 5 11.98 -36.89 -5.64
C SER A 5 10.53 -36.67 -6.04
N ASP A 6 10.18 -35.45 -6.43
CA ASP A 6 8.86 -35.00 -6.84
C ASP A 6 8.70 -34.83 -8.36
N ASN A 7 9.77 -35.02 -9.13
CA ASN A 7 9.76 -34.97 -10.60
C ASN A 7 9.61 -36.37 -11.21
N PHE A 8 9.03 -36.45 -12.42
CA PHE A 8 8.86 -37.71 -13.14
C PHE A 8 9.41 -37.61 -14.57
N LEU A 9 10.14 -38.65 -14.99
CA LEU A 9 10.72 -38.72 -16.32
C LEU A 9 9.72 -39.30 -17.32
N GLN A 10 9.69 -38.77 -18.54
CA GLN A 10 9.05 -39.45 -19.66
C GLN A 10 9.76 -40.79 -19.94
N GLU A 11 9.05 -41.77 -20.50
CA GLU A 11 9.63 -43.09 -20.82
C GLU A 11 10.87 -42.96 -21.73
N ASN A 12 10.86 -42.00 -22.65
CA ASN A 12 11.95 -41.73 -23.58
C ASN A 12 12.97 -40.69 -23.09
N TYR A 13 12.85 -40.18 -21.85
CA TYR A 13 13.60 -39.00 -21.39
C TYR A 13 15.11 -39.19 -21.49
N ILE A 14 15.64 -40.23 -20.85
CA ILE A 14 17.07 -40.51 -20.80
C ILE A 14 17.62 -40.80 -22.19
N GLU A 15 16.88 -41.57 -23.00
CA GLU A 15 17.28 -41.93 -24.37
C GLU A 15 17.42 -40.70 -25.25
N GLN A 16 16.40 -39.82 -25.26
CA GLN A 16 16.40 -38.62 -26.09
C GLN A 16 17.49 -37.62 -25.66
N LEU A 17 17.72 -37.44 -24.36
CA LEU A 17 18.82 -36.59 -23.89
C LEU A 17 20.18 -37.16 -24.28
N LEU A 18 20.36 -38.48 -24.21
CA LEU A 18 21.61 -39.15 -24.59
C LEU A 18 21.89 -39.05 -26.09
N LEU A 19 20.89 -39.34 -26.93
CA LEU A 19 20.99 -39.20 -28.39
C LEU A 19 21.35 -37.75 -28.75
N THR A 20 20.67 -36.78 -28.14
CA THR A 20 20.93 -35.35 -28.35
C THR A 20 22.36 -34.97 -27.94
N SER A 21 22.86 -35.51 -26.82
CA SER A 21 24.24 -35.30 -26.35
C SER A 21 25.27 -35.83 -27.35
N ILE A 22 25.03 -37.02 -27.92
CA ILE A 22 25.94 -37.67 -28.88
C ILE A 22 25.93 -36.92 -30.21
N GLU A 23 24.75 -36.64 -30.75
CA GLU A 23 24.58 -36.00 -32.06
C GLU A 23 25.18 -34.60 -32.12
N ASN A 24 25.02 -33.83 -31.04
CA ASN A 24 25.44 -32.42 -30.99
C ASN A 24 26.70 -32.20 -30.16
N ASN A 25 27.27 -33.27 -29.61
CA ASN A 25 28.41 -33.24 -28.69
C ASN A 25 28.21 -32.35 -27.44
N PHE A 26 26.98 -32.17 -26.98
CA PHE A 26 26.68 -31.41 -25.76
C PHE A 26 27.15 -32.16 -24.50
N ASP A 27 27.72 -31.45 -23.54
CA ASP A 27 28.13 -31.98 -22.23
C ASP A 27 27.01 -31.91 -21.20
N ILE A 28 26.07 -30.97 -21.37
CA ILE A 28 24.87 -30.81 -20.58
C ILE A 28 23.67 -30.78 -21.52
N VAL A 29 22.66 -31.62 -21.29
CA VAL A 29 21.44 -31.64 -22.11
C VAL A 29 20.21 -31.46 -21.24
N TYR A 30 19.43 -30.42 -21.54
CA TYR A 30 18.24 -30.03 -20.79
C TYR A 30 16.99 -30.02 -21.69
N SER A 31 15.81 -29.99 -21.09
CA SER A 31 14.52 -30.04 -21.78
C SER A 31 13.54 -29.02 -21.19
N LYS A 32 12.40 -28.79 -21.85
CA LYS A 32 11.30 -28.03 -21.24
C LYS A 32 10.76 -28.72 -19.99
N LEU A 33 10.14 -27.92 -19.12
CA LEU A 33 9.46 -28.39 -17.92
C LEU A 33 7.94 -28.25 -18.11
N VAL A 34 7.21 -29.34 -17.87
CA VAL A 34 5.75 -29.38 -18.00
C VAL A 34 5.16 -29.79 -16.66
N ASN A 35 4.15 -29.06 -16.20
CA ASN A 35 3.42 -29.44 -15.00
C ASN A 35 2.50 -30.63 -15.34
N PRO A 36 2.68 -31.80 -14.71
CA PRO A 36 1.91 -33.00 -15.04
C PRO A 36 0.42 -32.90 -14.65
N ASP A 37 0.07 -32.01 -13.72
CA ASP A 37 -1.30 -31.91 -13.18
C ASP A 37 -2.22 -31.12 -14.13
N ASN A 38 -1.67 -30.16 -14.89
CA ASN A 38 -2.45 -29.29 -15.78
C ASN A 38 -1.88 -29.16 -17.20
N ASN A 39 -0.77 -29.84 -17.52
CA ASN A 39 -0.05 -29.78 -18.80
C ASN A 39 0.45 -28.39 -19.21
N ASN A 40 0.49 -27.41 -18.29
CA ASN A 40 1.07 -26.10 -18.58
C ASN A 40 2.60 -26.20 -18.65
N ILE A 41 3.18 -25.45 -19.58
CA ILE A 41 4.63 -25.31 -19.66
C ILE A 41 5.09 -24.40 -18.52
N VAL A 42 5.93 -24.96 -17.64
CA VAL A 42 6.51 -24.25 -16.49
C VAL A 42 7.77 -23.49 -16.89
N LEU A 43 8.57 -24.10 -17.76
CA LEU A 43 9.77 -23.49 -18.32
C LEU A 43 9.86 -23.89 -19.79
N GLU A 44 9.81 -22.88 -20.66
CA GLU A 44 9.94 -23.05 -22.09
C GLU A 44 11.35 -23.50 -22.48
N LEU A 45 11.44 -24.34 -23.52
CA LEU A 45 12.73 -24.76 -24.06
C LEU A 45 13.35 -23.60 -24.83
N GLN A 46 14.64 -23.39 -24.63
CA GLN A 46 15.38 -22.36 -25.35
C GLN A 46 16.81 -22.80 -25.70
N PRO A 47 17.36 -22.33 -26.84
CA PRO A 47 18.78 -22.49 -27.15
C PRO A 47 19.65 -21.88 -26.07
N PHE A 48 20.81 -22.49 -25.81
CA PHE A 48 21.70 -21.96 -24.79
C PHE A 48 22.28 -20.62 -25.21
N ASN A 49 22.14 -19.63 -24.33
CA ASN A 49 22.74 -18.31 -24.46
C ASN A 49 23.34 -17.92 -23.11
N LEU A 50 24.65 -17.66 -23.08
CA LEU A 50 25.35 -17.37 -21.82
C LEU A 50 24.86 -16.06 -21.18
N ASP A 51 24.58 -15.02 -21.97
CA ASP A 51 24.10 -13.72 -21.47
C ASP A 51 22.75 -13.88 -20.77
N HIS A 52 21.85 -14.67 -21.35
CA HIS A 52 20.55 -14.98 -20.75
C HIS A 52 20.70 -15.92 -19.56
N PHE A 53 21.60 -16.90 -19.62
CA PHE A 53 21.86 -17.78 -18.50
C PHE A 53 22.42 -17.03 -17.30
N TYR A 54 23.18 -15.95 -17.49
CA TYR A 54 23.57 -15.04 -16.40
C TYR A 54 22.38 -14.29 -15.79
N ILE A 55 21.31 -14.03 -16.53
CA ILE A 55 20.10 -13.33 -16.06
C ILE A 55 19.21 -14.26 -15.23
N GLU A 56 19.00 -15.51 -15.69
CA GLU A 56 18.13 -16.47 -15.01
C GLU A 56 18.51 -17.92 -15.34
N ASN A 57 18.25 -18.82 -14.39
CA ASN A 57 18.46 -20.25 -14.61
C ASN A 57 17.32 -20.81 -15.47
N PHE A 58 17.68 -21.53 -16.53
CA PHE A 58 16.75 -22.33 -17.32
C PHE A 58 17.23 -23.77 -17.54
N ILE A 59 18.22 -24.21 -16.77
CA ILE A 59 18.73 -25.58 -16.79
C ILE A 59 18.35 -26.22 -15.45
N ASP A 60 17.47 -27.22 -15.53
CA ASP A 60 16.98 -27.95 -14.36
C ASP A 60 18.00 -28.99 -13.87
N SER A 61 18.01 -29.28 -12.57
CA SER A 61 18.85 -30.33 -11.94
C SER A 61 18.72 -31.71 -12.61
N CYS A 62 17.55 -32.02 -13.19
CA CYS A 62 17.28 -33.27 -13.87
C CYS A 62 17.89 -33.35 -15.29
N SER A 63 18.69 -32.38 -15.69
CA SER A 63 19.45 -32.41 -16.93
C SER A 63 20.47 -33.55 -16.99
N LEU A 64 20.75 -34.03 -18.20
CA LEU A 64 21.82 -34.99 -18.45
C LEU A 64 23.17 -34.27 -18.44
N ILE A 65 24.18 -34.86 -17.82
CA ILE A 65 25.52 -34.27 -17.71
C ILE A 65 26.56 -35.37 -17.94
N LYS A 66 27.56 -35.11 -18.79
CA LYS A 66 28.68 -36.06 -18.99
C LYS A 66 29.53 -36.14 -17.72
N ARG A 67 29.83 -37.35 -17.26
CA ARG A 67 30.56 -37.55 -15.99
C ARG A 67 31.94 -36.90 -15.96
N ASN A 68 32.66 -36.88 -17.09
CA ASN A 68 33.99 -36.26 -17.18
C ASN A 68 33.95 -34.73 -17.00
N ILE A 69 32.88 -34.05 -17.46
CA ILE A 69 32.75 -32.59 -17.30
C ILE A 69 32.50 -32.18 -15.84
N ILE A 70 31.91 -33.06 -15.04
CA ILE A 70 31.66 -32.80 -13.60
C ILE A 70 32.98 -32.74 -12.83
N GLY A 71 33.87 -33.72 -13.07
CA GLY A 71 35.15 -33.83 -12.37
C GLY A 71 35.01 -33.71 -10.85
N ASN A 72 35.68 -32.71 -10.27
CA ASN A 72 35.69 -32.46 -8.83
C ASN A 72 34.67 -31.40 -8.38
N ILE A 73 33.87 -30.85 -9.30
CA ILE A 73 32.84 -29.85 -8.96
C ILE A 73 31.73 -30.52 -8.15
N ARG A 74 31.30 -29.86 -7.08
CA ARG A 74 30.20 -30.24 -6.21
C ARG A 74 29.31 -29.03 -5.96
N TYR A 75 28.10 -29.28 -5.46
CA TYR A 75 27.22 -28.23 -4.98
C TYR A 75 27.93 -27.40 -3.90
N ASP A 76 27.62 -26.11 -3.88
CA ASP A 76 28.15 -25.20 -2.87
C ASP A 76 27.41 -25.41 -1.54
N ASP A 77 28.15 -25.83 -0.51
CA ASP A 77 27.58 -26.05 0.82
C ASP A 77 26.92 -24.80 1.42
N TYR A 78 27.35 -23.59 1.01
CA TYR A 78 26.71 -22.35 1.42
C TYR A 78 25.27 -22.26 0.92
N LEU A 79 24.98 -22.82 -0.26
CA LEU A 79 23.67 -22.77 -0.91
C LEU A 79 22.70 -23.86 -0.42
N ASN A 80 23.14 -24.74 0.49
CA ASN A 80 22.26 -25.75 1.08
C ASN A 80 21.03 -25.09 1.72
N TYR A 81 19.85 -25.51 1.29
CA TYR A 81 18.54 -24.97 1.70
C TYR A 81 18.32 -23.47 1.34
N LYS A 82 19.17 -22.88 0.48
CA LYS A 82 19.07 -21.47 0.05
C LYS A 82 18.42 -21.28 -1.32
N LYS A 83 18.06 -22.36 -2.01
CA LYS A 83 17.60 -22.39 -3.42
C LYS A 83 18.74 -21.97 -4.38
N LEU A 84 18.55 -22.24 -5.68
CA LEU A 84 19.51 -21.90 -6.76
C LEU A 84 20.86 -22.64 -6.67
N GLU A 85 20.95 -23.72 -5.90
CA GLU A 85 22.13 -24.57 -5.83
C GLU A 85 22.44 -25.22 -7.18
N ASP A 86 21.41 -25.56 -7.94
CA ASP A 86 21.44 -26.06 -9.31
C ASP A 86 22.04 -25.04 -10.26
N TYR A 87 21.59 -23.79 -10.14
CA TYR A 87 22.08 -22.69 -10.95
C TYR A 87 23.58 -22.45 -10.75
N ASP A 88 24.05 -22.40 -9.49
CA ASP A 88 25.48 -22.29 -9.21
C ASP A 88 26.27 -23.48 -9.75
N PHE A 89 25.74 -24.70 -9.58
CA PHE A 89 26.39 -25.90 -10.06
C PHE A 89 26.59 -25.87 -11.58
N PHE A 90 25.56 -25.50 -12.35
CA PHE A 90 25.67 -25.37 -13.80
C PHE A 90 26.56 -24.20 -14.22
N MET A 91 26.50 -23.06 -13.55
CA MET A 91 27.43 -21.95 -13.77
C MET A 91 28.88 -22.40 -13.62
N ASN A 92 29.17 -23.20 -12.60
CA ASN A 92 30.50 -23.76 -12.35
C ASN A 92 30.97 -24.65 -13.52
N LEU A 93 30.12 -25.59 -13.94
CA LEU A 93 30.45 -26.48 -15.06
C LEU A 93 30.66 -25.72 -16.37
N ILE A 94 29.80 -24.75 -16.69
CA ILE A 94 29.85 -23.99 -17.93
C ILE A 94 31.04 -23.04 -17.96
N ILE A 95 31.31 -22.33 -16.86
CA ILE A 95 32.32 -21.26 -16.83
C ILE A 95 33.71 -21.80 -16.50
N LEU A 96 33.84 -22.73 -15.55
CA LEU A 96 35.15 -23.22 -15.10
C LEU A 96 35.59 -24.46 -15.87
N ASN A 97 34.66 -25.35 -16.20
CA ASN A 97 34.97 -26.59 -16.93
C ASN A 97 34.67 -26.48 -18.44
N ASN A 98 34.22 -25.32 -18.92
CA ASN A 98 33.86 -25.08 -20.33
C ASN A 98 32.84 -26.10 -20.88
N ALA A 99 31.90 -26.53 -20.03
CA ALA A 99 30.83 -27.43 -20.46
C ALA A 99 30.02 -26.79 -21.59
N ILE A 100 29.63 -27.60 -22.57
CA ILE A 100 28.79 -27.18 -23.70
C ILE A 100 27.33 -27.62 -23.45
N PRO A 101 26.45 -26.74 -22.97
CA PRO A 101 25.03 -27.06 -22.78
C PRO A 101 24.22 -26.95 -24.07
N GLY A 102 23.14 -27.73 -24.18
CA GLY A 102 22.19 -27.59 -25.27
C GLY A 102 20.81 -28.22 -25.00
N PRO A 103 19.77 -27.75 -25.71
CA PRO A 103 18.40 -28.21 -25.51
C PRO A 103 18.12 -29.54 -26.21
N CYS A 104 17.17 -30.30 -25.68
CA CYS A 104 16.54 -31.47 -26.32
C CYS A 104 15.05 -31.20 -26.54
N GLU A 105 14.64 -31.21 -27.81
CA GLU A 105 13.26 -30.89 -28.22
C GLU A 105 12.31 -32.11 -28.17
N ASN A 106 12.88 -33.32 -28.20
CA ASN A 106 12.13 -34.58 -28.39
C ASN A 106 11.57 -35.18 -27.08
N THR A 107 11.79 -34.52 -25.94
CA THR A 107 11.27 -34.96 -24.63
C THR A 107 11.08 -33.76 -23.70
N TYR A 108 10.52 -34.01 -22.51
CA TYR A 108 10.30 -33.00 -21.48
C TYR A 108 10.31 -33.64 -20.10
N LEU A 109 10.57 -32.83 -19.07
CA LEU A 109 10.50 -33.26 -17.67
C LEU A 109 9.11 -32.95 -17.12
N ASN A 110 8.50 -33.91 -16.41
CA ASN A 110 7.30 -33.61 -15.63
C ASN A 110 7.75 -32.98 -14.31
N TYR A 111 7.57 -31.67 -14.21
CA TYR A 111 7.98 -30.85 -13.07
C TYR A 111 6.78 -30.55 -12.18
N ARG A 112 6.75 -31.13 -10.97
CA ARG A 112 5.62 -30.95 -10.07
C ARG A 112 5.73 -29.61 -9.34
N VAL A 113 4.71 -28.77 -9.50
CA VAL A 113 4.60 -27.52 -8.73
C VAL A 113 3.71 -27.76 -7.52
N ILE A 114 4.30 -27.87 -6.33
CA ILE A 114 3.53 -28.03 -5.08
C ILE A 114 3.11 -26.63 -4.59
N ASP A 115 1.79 -26.39 -4.50
CA ASP A 115 1.19 -25.11 -4.03
C ASP A 115 1.64 -24.71 -2.62
N THR A 116 2.04 -25.70 -1.80
CA THR A 116 2.57 -25.54 -0.43
C THR A 116 4.08 -25.76 -0.34
N SER A 117 4.81 -25.69 -1.46
CA SER A 117 6.28 -25.76 -1.41
C SER A 117 6.80 -24.63 -0.51
N MET A 118 7.40 -25.06 0.59
CA MET A 118 7.96 -24.27 1.70
C MET A 118 9.17 -23.42 1.29
N SER A 119 9.28 -23.07 0.02
CA SER A 119 10.38 -22.32 -0.54
C SER A 119 9.91 -20.90 -0.84
N ALA A 120 9.69 -20.09 0.21
CA ALA A 120 9.69 -18.62 0.21
C ALA A 120 9.46 -17.96 -1.17
N ARG A 121 8.32 -18.23 -1.82
CA ARG A 121 7.92 -17.52 -3.06
C ARG A 121 7.69 -16.03 -2.77
N ASP A 122 7.47 -15.71 -1.49
CA ASP A 122 7.19 -14.38 -1.00
C ASP A 122 8.41 -13.59 -0.51
N ASP A 123 9.62 -14.17 -0.47
CA ASP A 123 10.85 -13.45 -0.10
C ASP A 123 11.77 -13.23 -1.31
N LEU A 124 11.31 -12.34 -2.20
CA LEU A 124 12.08 -11.85 -3.35
C LEU A 124 13.45 -11.30 -2.93
N LYS A 125 13.54 -10.69 -1.74
CA LYS A 125 14.81 -10.16 -1.22
C LYS A 125 15.80 -11.30 -0.96
N TYR A 126 15.35 -12.40 -0.35
CA TYR A 126 16.19 -13.58 -0.13
C TYR A 126 16.65 -14.21 -1.45
N TYR A 127 15.74 -14.33 -2.44
CA TYR A 127 16.11 -14.81 -3.78
C TYR A 127 17.24 -13.97 -4.40
N TYR A 128 17.09 -12.64 -4.42
CA TYR A 128 18.10 -11.77 -5.03
C TYR A 128 19.40 -11.68 -4.24
N GLN A 129 19.39 -11.93 -2.93
CA GLN A 129 20.61 -12.09 -2.13
C GLN A 129 21.40 -13.33 -2.57
N VAL A 130 20.73 -14.47 -2.73
CA VAL A 130 21.36 -15.73 -3.17
C VAL A 130 21.85 -15.60 -4.62
N TYR A 131 21.03 -15.03 -5.50
CA TYR A 131 21.41 -14.75 -6.88
C TYR A 131 22.65 -13.84 -6.99
N SER A 132 22.72 -12.76 -6.19
CA SER A 132 23.86 -11.85 -6.18
C SER A 132 25.14 -12.53 -5.67
N TYR A 133 25.01 -13.45 -4.70
CA TYR A 133 26.12 -14.27 -4.22
C TYR A 133 26.69 -15.15 -5.35
N ILE A 134 25.82 -15.85 -6.09
CA ILE A 134 26.22 -16.69 -7.22
C ILE A 134 26.94 -15.85 -8.28
N LEU A 135 26.37 -14.72 -8.71
CA LEU A 135 27.02 -13.85 -9.68
C LEU A 135 28.35 -13.29 -9.19
N GLY A 136 28.48 -13.02 -7.89
CA GLY A 136 29.74 -12.60 -7.28
C GLY A 136 30.87 -13.61 -7.48
N LYS A 137 30.59 -14.92 -7.42
CA LYS A 137 31.57 -16.00 -7.67
C LYS A 137 32.11 -15.95 -9.11
N TYR A 138 31.24 -15.65 -10.07
CA TYR A 138 31.58 -15.69 -11.49
C TYR A 138 31.91 -14.32 -12.11
N PHE A 139 31.90 -13.25 -11.29
CA PHE A 139 32.11 -11.89 -11.75
C PHE A 139 33.48 -11.69 -12.41
N SER A 140 34.53 -12.29 -11.86
CA SER A 140 35.90 -12.16 -12.38
C SER A 140 36.10 -12.80 -13.76
N TYR A 141 35.27 -13.80 -14.11
CA TYR A 141 35.34 -14.50 -15.37
C TYR A 141 34.60 -13.76 -16.49
N ASN A 142 33.38 -13.27 -16.23
CA ASN A 142 32.60 -12.50 -17.19
C ASN A 142 32.00 -11.22 -16.56
N PRO A 143 32.82 -10.18 -16.30
CA PRO A 143 32.37 -8.99 -15.56
C PRO A 143 31.20 -8.26 -16.23
N LYS A 144 31.20 -8.17 -17.56
CA LYS A 144 30.14 -7.47 -18.32
C LYS A 144 28.79 -8.20 -18.21
N LEU A 145 28.80 -9.52 -18.30
CA LEU A 145 27.58 -10.34 -18.21
C LEU A 145 27.02 -10.28 -16.79
N ALA A 146 27.87 -10.43 -15.77
CA ALA A 146 27.48 -10.30 -14.38
C ALA A 146 26.91 -8.91 -14.06
N GLN A 147 27.54 -7.82 -14.54
CA GLN A 147 27.03 -6.46 -14.36
C GLN A 147 25.67 -6.24 -15.03
N ASN A 148 25.52 -6.69 -16.28
CA ASN A 148 24.26 -6.55 -17.00
C ASN A 148 23.13 -7.33 -16.33
N ALA A 149 23.42 -8.55 -15.89
CA ALA A 149 22.45 -9.42 -15.24
C ALA A 149 22.02 -8.89 -13.86
N LEU A 150 22.97 -8.36 -13.05
CA LEU A 150 22.67 -7.64 -11.82
C LEU A 150 21.78 -6.42 -12.07
N LYS A 151 22.07 -5.63 -13.11
CA LYS A 151 21.27 -4.46 -13.48
C LYS A 151 19.83 -4.85 -13.83
N ILE A 152 19.63 -5.81 -14.74
CA ILE A 152 18.31 -6.26 -15.17
C ILE A 152 17.51 -6.78 -13.98
N ASN A 153 18.14 -7.61 -13.13
CA ASN A 153 17.46 -8.18 -11.97
C ASN A 153 17.18 -7.15 -10.86
N PHE A 154 18.04 -6.14 -10.69
CA PHE A 154 17.76 -5.01 -9.82
C PHE A 154 16.58 -4.18 -10.33
N GLU A 155 16.49 -3.91 -11.63
CA GLU A 155 15.35 -3.22 -12.25
C GLU A 155 14.06 -4.04 -12.09
N ARG A 156 14.10 -5.36 -12.27
CA ARG A 156 12.98 -6.27 -11.99
C ARG A 156 12.53 -6.19 -10.53
N LEU A 157 13.47 -6.27 -9.57
CA LEU A 157 13.17 -6.13 -8.15
C LEU A 157 12.57 -4.76 -7.83
N TYR A 158 13.16 -3.68 -8.35
CA TYR A 158 12.67 -2.32 -8.15
C TYR A 158 11.22 -2.18 -8.64
N ASN A 159 10.93 -2.66 -9.86
CA ASN A 159 9.58 -2.63 -10.43
C ASN A 159 8.59 -3.47 -9.62
N LEU A 160 8.98 -4.66 -9.15
CA LEU A 160 8.14 -5.52 -8.29
C LEU A 160 7.90 -4.92 -6.90
N SER A 161 8.88 -4.17 -6.39
CA SER A 161 8.80 -3.49 -5.09
C SER A 161 8.13 -2.11 -5.15
N ASN A 162 7.84 -1.60 -6.35
CA ASN A 162 7.32 -0.25 -6.51
C ASN A 162 5.84 -0.22 -6.15
N ILE A 163 5.55 0.28 -4.95
CA ILE A 163 4.19 0.53 -4.47
C ILE A 163 3.38 1.36 -5.48
N ASP A 164 3.99 2.34 -6.17
CA ASP A 164 3.29 3.14 -7.18
C ASP A 164 2.81 2.30 -8.37
N GLY A 165 3.58 1.29 -8.79
CA GLY A 165 3.23 0.39 -9.89
C GLY A 165 2.03 -0.51 -9.58
N GLN A 166 1.74 -0.79 -8.30
CA GLN A 166 0.54 -1.54 -7.93
C GLN A 166 -0.75 -0.76 -8.20
N TYR A 167 -0.68 0.56 -8.27
CA TYR A 167 -1.83 1.40 -8.58
C TYR A 167 -2.00 1.71 -10.07
N GLU A 168 -0.93 1.61 -10.87
CA GLU A 168 -0.98 1.84 -12.33
C GLU A 168 -1.91 0.84 -13.04
N ASN A 169 -2.13 -0.34 -12.45
CA ASN A 169 -3.02 -1.37 -12.98
C ASN A 169 -4.44 -1.33 -12.39
N GLN A 170 -4.76 -0.35 -11.53
CA GLN A 170 -6.09 -0.23 -10.92
C GLN A 170 -7.06 0.54 -11.82
N LYS A 171 -8.34 0.25 -11.62
CA LYS A 171 -9.45 0.98 -12.25
C LYS A 171 -10.08 1.91 -11.24
N LEU A 172 -10.48 3.07 -11.73
CA LEU A 172 -11.44 3.95 -11.05
C LEU A 172 -12.82 3.60 -11.62
N THR A 173 -13.74 3.21 -10.75
CA THR A 173 -15.07 2.77 -11.15
C THR A 173 -16.13 3.66 -10.54
N ILE A 174 -17.06 4.14 -11.37
CA ILE A 174 -18.16 5.00 -10.95
C ILE A 174 -19.45 4.24 -11.16
N TYR A 175 -20.08 3.84 -10.07
CA TYR A 175 -21.41 3.23 -10.10
C TYR A 175 -22.47 4.33 -10.04
N TYR A 176 -23.58 4.14 -10.74
CA TYR A 176 -24.70 5.07 -10.70
C TYR A 176 -26.04 4.33 -10.59
N THR A 177 -27.01 4.94 -9.91
CA THR A 177 -28.33 4.35 -9.65
C THR A 177 -29.44 5.35 -9.93
N SER A 178 -30.66 4.86 -10.19
CA SER A 178 -31.87 5.69 -10.27
C SER A 178 -32.97 5.14 -9.35
N GLU A 179 -34.09 5.84 -9.21
CA GLU A 179 -35.20 5.37 -8.36
C GLU A 179 -35.75 4.00 -8.80
N ASN A 180 -35.67 3.68 -10.09
CA ASN A 180 -36.12 2.40 -10.64
C ASN A 180 -35.13 1.26 -10.40
N LYS A 181 -33.87 1.58 -10.11
CA LYS A 181 -32.78 0.62 -9.82
C LYS A 181 -31.96 1.15 -8.64
N PRO A 182 -32.44 0.97 -7.40
CA PRO A 182 -31.88 1.64 -6.22
C PRO A 182 -30.60 0.98 -5.67
N PHE A 183 -30.03 -0.01 -6.37
CA PHE A 183 -28.85 -0.76 -5.92
C PHE A 183 -27.70 -0.57 -6.91
N PHE A 184 -26.49 -0.34 -6.40
CA PHE A 184 -25.28 -0.32 -7.22
C PHE A 184 -25.05 -1.71 -7.83
N SER A 185 -24.80 -1.77 -9.14
CA SER A 185 -24.55 -3.01 -9.86
C SER A 185 -23.55 -2.81 -10.99
N GLN A 186 -22.98 -3.92 -11.46
CA GLN A 186 -22.02 -3.95 -12.58
C GLN A 186 -22.63 -3.52 -13.92
N ASP A 187 -23.96 -3.49 -14.04
CA ASP A 187 -24.65 -3.07 -15.26
C ASP A 187 -24.72 -1.54 -15.41
N SER A 188 -24.29 -0.78 -14.40
CA SER A 188 -24.43 0.69 -14.36
C SER A 188 -23.15 1.31 -13.81
N ILE A 189 -22.08 1.15 -14.57
CA ILE A 189 -20.73 1.61 -14.25
C ILE A 189 -20.12 2.46 -15.36
N LEU A 190 -19.20 3.33 -14.98
CA LEU A 190 -18.21 3.95 -15.85
C LEU A 190 -16.83 3.59 -15.29
N GLU A 191 -15.92 3.14 -16.16
CA GLU A 191 -14.58 2.71 -15.74
C GLU A 191 -13.49 3.53 -16.44
N TYR A 192 -12.46 3.88 -15.68
CA TYR A 192 -11.29 4.62 -16.13
C TYR A 192 -10.02 4.01 -15.57
N ASP A 193 -8.89 4.17 -16.27
CA ASP A 193 -7.59 3.84 -15.69
C ASP A 193 -7.28 4.78 -14.53
N LEU A 194 -6.91 4.23 -13.36
CA LEU A 194 -6.54 5.03 -12.21
C LEU A 194 -5.14 5.61 -12.41
N LYS A 195 -5.05 6.94 -12.49
CA LYS A 195 -3.77 7.65 -12.64
C LYS A 195 -3.31 8.23 -11.30
N LYS A 196 -2.09 8.79 -11.27
CA LYS A 196 -1.62 9.56 -10.10
C LYS A 196 -2.49 10.81 -9.86
N SER A 197 -2.90 11.48 -10.93
CA SER A 197 -3.85 12.60 -10.89
C SER A 197 -4.60 12.67 -12.22
N ASP A 198 -5.88 13.00 -12.16
CA ASP A 198 -6.69 13.19 -13.37
C ASP A 198 -7.90 14.12 -13.12
N LYS A 199 -8.53 14.53 -14.23
CA LYS A 199 -9.75 15.31 -14.31
C LYS A 199 -10.73 14.59 -15.25
N ILE A 200 -11.68 13.88 -14.67
CA ILE A 200 -12.57 12.97 -15.40
C ILE A 200 -13.95 13.60 -15.51
N LYS A 201 -14.41 13.83 -16.73
CA LYS A 201 -15.81 14.21 -16.99
C LYS A 201 -16.70 12.97 -16.88
N ILE A 202 -17.77 13.11 -16.12
CA ILE A 202 -18.72 12.05 -15.80
C ILE A 202 -20.05 12.43 -16.42
N GLU A 203 -20.53 11.58 -17.33
CA GLU A 203 -21.84 11.68 -17.94
C GLU A 203 -22.68 10.48 -17.52
N VAL A 204 -23.73 10.73 -16.74
CA VAL A 204 -24.66 9.70 -16.26
C VAL A 204 -26.08 10.02 -16.71
N PRO A 205 -26.99 9.03 -16.80
CA PRO A 205 -28.39 9.26 -17.16
C PRO A 205 -29.06 10.34 -16.30
N ASN A 206 -29.96 11.11 -16.90
CA ASN A 206 -30.62 12.24 -16.22
C ASN A 206 -31.45 11.82 -14.99
N ASP A 207 -31.96 10.60 -14.96
CA ASP A 207 -32.71 10.02 -13.84
C ASP A 207 -31.81 9.50 -12.69
N THR A 208 -30.48 9.65 -12.81
CA THR A 208 -29.54 9.22 -11.77
C THR A 208 -29.75 9.99 -10.46
N THR A 209 -29.86 9.25 -9.37
CA THR A 209 -30.07 9.76 -8.01
C THR A 209 -28.81 9.72 -7.16
N TYR A 210 -28.03 8.64 -7.24
CA TYR A 210 -26.79 8.48 -6.49
C TYR A 210 -25.67 8.03 -7.40
N ILE A 211 -24.45 8.43 -7.04
CA ILE A 211 -23.24 7.85 -7.60
C ILE A 211 -22.32 7.38 -6.47
N ARG A 212 -21.58 6.31 -6.72
CA ARG A 212 -20.50 5.82 -5.88
C ARG A 212 -19.23 5.81 -6.71
N ILE A 213 -18.18 6.42 -6.19
CA ILE A 213 -16.87 6.51 -6.81
C ILE A 213 -15.93 5.60 -6.04
N ASP A 214 -15.47 4.54 -6.69
CA ASP A 214 -14.51 3.57 -6.16
C ASP A 214 -13.14 3.91 -6.77
N LEU A 215 -12.15 4.17 -5.93
CA LEU A 215 -10.84 4.70 -6.28
C LEU A 215 -9.77 3.61 -6.35
N GLY A 216 -10.15 2.47 -6.94
CA GLY A 216 -9.36 1.25 -6.96
C GLY A 216 -9.71 0.32 -5.80
N GLU A 217 -8.88 -0.70 -5.60
CA GLU A 217 -9.09 -1.75 -4.58
C GLU A 217 -8.16 -1.59 -3.39
N LEU A 218 -7.05 -0.87 -3.56
CA LEU A 218 -5.99 -0.76 -2.56
C LEU A 218 -6.24 0.44 -1.64
N PRO A 219 -5.80 0.36 -0.36
CA PRO A 219 -5.67 1.54 0.49
C PRO A 219 -4.93 2.65 -0.24
N SER A 220 -5.39 3.89 -0.14
CA SER A 220 -4.91 4.97 -0.99
C SER A 220 -5.01 6.34 -0.32
N PHE A 221 -4.16 7.27 -0.77
CA PHE A 221 -3.95 8.56 -0.11
C PHE A 221 -4.09 9.69 -1.13
N TYR A 222 -5.13 10.50 -0.99
CA TYR A 222 -5.44 11.61 -1.90
C TYR A 222 -5.14 12.95 -1.25
N ASN A 223 -4.34 13.77 -1.93
CA ASN A 223 -4.09 15.16 -1.55
C ASN A 223 -5.32 16.03 -1.79
N ASP A 224 -6.00 15.78 -2.91
CA ASP A 224 -7.24 16.45 -3.28
C ASP A 224 -8.18 15.42 -3.89
N ILE A 225 -9.45 15.51 -3.52
CA ILE A 225 -10.53 14.81 -4.19
C ILE A 225 -11.81 15.64 -4.15
N SER A 226 -12.39 15.88 -5.33
CA SER A 226 -13.59 16.70 -5.45
C SER A 226 -14.43 16.27 -6.63
N LEU A 227 -15.73 16.21 -6.41
CA LEU A 227 -16.72 16.02 -7.47
C LEU A 227 -17.41 17.36 -7.70
N VAL A 228 -17.28 17.92 -8.90
CA VAL A 228 -17.77 19.25 -9.24
C VAL A 228 -18.97 19.13 -10.17
N ASN A 229 -20.05 19.84 -9.86
CA ASN A 229 -21.13 20.07 -10.81
C ASN A 229 -20.73 21.21 -11.75
N LEU A 230 -20.48 20.89 -13.02
CA LEU A 230 -20.02 21.86 -14.02
C LEU A 230 -21.06 22.95 -14.35
N SER A 231 -22.34 22.67 -14.10
CA SER A 231 -23.41 23.61 -14.40
C SER A 231 -23.46 24.77 -13.40
N THR A 232 -23.14 24.49 -12.13
CA THR A 232 -23.13 25.47 -11.05
C THR A 232 -21.71 25.85 -10.61
N ASN A 233 -20.70 25.13 -11.10
CA ASN A 233 -19.30 25.22 -10.68
C ASN A 233 -19.11 25.08 -9.16
N THR A 234 -19.84 24.14 -8.56
CA THR A 234 -19.81 23.86 -7.11
C THR A 234 -19.34 22.45 -6.83
N SER A 235 -18.51 22.29 -5.79
CA SER A 235 -18.11 20.98 -5.29
C SER A 235 -19.25 20.33 -4.50
N LEU A 236 -19.47 19.05 -4.76
CA LEU A 236 -20.41 18.20 -4.07
C LEU A 236 -19.74 17.57 -2.85
N ILE A 237 -20.50 17.42 -1.78
CA ILE A 237 -20.06 16.77 -0.55
C ILE A 237 -20.59 15.34 -0.57
N GLY A 238 -19.71 14.36 -0.34
CA GLY A 238 -20.10 12.96 -0.22
C GLY A 238 -20.99 12.77 1.01
N ILE A 239 -22.08 12.02 0.85
CA ILE A 239 -22.98 11.66 1.95
C ILE A 239 -22.42 10.50 2.78
N HIS A 240 -21.51 9.72 2.21
CA HIS A 240 -20.84 8.61 2.87
C HIS A 240 -19.47 8.36 2.23
N SER A 241 -18.49 7.97 3.03
CA SER A 241 -17.16 7.54 2.59
C SER A 241 -16.56 6.61 3.65
N ASN A 242 -15.73 5.64 3.24
CA ASN A 242 -14.86 4.88 4.16
C ASN A 242 -13.49 5.56 4.37
N GLY A 243 -13.26 6.73 3.78
CA GLY A 243 -12.04 7.51 3.94
C GLY A 243 -12.11 8.54 5.07
N ILE A 244 -10.94 8.88 5.61
CA ILE A 244 -10.73 9.91 6.62
C ILE A 244 -10.35 11.21 5.93
N ASN A 245 -11.15 12.27 6.13
CA ASN A 245 -10.89 13.58 5.54
C ASN A 245 -9.64 14.24 6.12
N ILE A 246 -8.76 14.73 5.24
CA ILE A 246 -7.50 15.40 5.59
C ILE A 246 -7.37 16.63 4.69
N ASN A 247 -7.67 17.81 5.23
CA ASN A 247 -7.81 19.07 4.48
C ASN A 247 -8.81 18.94 3.31
N ASN A 248 -8.33 19.11 2.07
CA ASN A 248 -9.09 18.96 0.83
C ASN A 248 -9.00 17.53 0.25
N GLY A 249 -8.23 16.67 0.90
CA GLY A 249 -7.96 15.30 0.50
C GLY A 249 -8.59 14.27 1.43
N MET A 250 -8.26 13.01 1.19
CA MET A 250 -8.83 11.89 1.92
C MET A 250 -7.84 10.74 2.01
N ILE A 251 -7.82 10.05 3.14
CA ILE A 251 -7.03 8.84 3.35
C ILE A 251 -7.96 7.65 3.49
N PHE A 252 -7.75 6.66 2.64
CA PHE A 252 -8.41 5.36 2.70
C PHE A 252 -7.39 4.35 3.24
N ASN A 253 -7.50 4.02 4.51
CA ASN A 253 -6.59 3.08 5.18
C ASN A 253 -7.04 1.62 5.04
N GLU A 254 -8.23 1.39 4.52
CA GLU A 254 -8.80 0.07 4.23
C GLU A 254 -8.84 -0.17 2.72
N PHE A 255 -9.02 -1.42 2.32
CA PHE A 255 -9.28 -1.80 0.92
C PHE A 255 -10.65 -1.25 0.46
N ASP A 256 -10.85 -1.20 -0.86
CA ASP A 256 -12.08 -0.69 -1.50
C ASP A 256 -12.40 0.78 -1.14
N PRO A 257 -11.51 1.75 -1.44
CA PRO A 257 -11.73 3.17 -1.22
C PRO A 257 -12.96 3.69 -1.99
N GLN A 258 -13.99 4.16 -1.28
CA GLN A 258 -15.27 4.54 -1.89
C GLN A 258 -15.89 5.81 -1.30
N ILE A 259 -16.51 6.62 -2.16
CA ILE A 259 -17.29 7.81 -1.78
C ILE A 259 -18.66 7.79 -2.48
N ILE A 260 -19.73 7.99 -1.71
CA ILE A 260 -21.11 8.06 -2.22
C ILE A 260 -21.61 9.50 -2.21
N TYR A 261 -22.24 9.92 -3.30
CA TYR A 261 -22.85 11.23 -3.47
C TYR A 261 -24.34 11.12 -3.78
N ASP A 262 -25.14 11.98 -3.14
CA ASP A 262 -26.53 12.24 -3.57
C ASP A 262 -26.52 13.35 -4.61
N ILE A 263 -26.98 13.01 -5.81
CA ILE A 263 -27.08 13.93 -6.95
C ILE A 263 -28.53 14.12 -7.41
N LYS A 264 -29.53 13.68 -6.64
CA LYS A 264 -30.94 13.70 -7.05
C LYS A 264 -31.45 15.10 -7.41
N SER A 265 -31.00 16.12 -6.69
CA SER A 265 -31.39 17.53 -6.91
C SER A 265 -30.70 18.18 -8.11
N ILE A 266 -29.69 17.54 -8.71
CA ILE A 266 -28.92 18.09 -9.81
C ILE A 266 -29.68 17.87 -11.12
N GLN A 267 -30.04 18.95 -11.80
CA GLN A 267 -30.89 18.89 -12.99
C GLN A 267 -30.11 18.49 -14.26
N LEU A 268 -28.88 19.02 -14.42
CA LEU A 268 -27.96 18.67 -15.50
C LEU A 268 -26.82 17.82 -14.93
N LYS A 269 -26.74 16.55 -15.32
CA LYS A 269 -25.78 15.57 -14.78
C LYS A 269 -24.38 15.69 -15.41
N ASN A 270 -23.89 16.92 -15.55
CA ASN A 270 -22.55 17.21 -16.06
C ASN A 270 -21.60 17.35 -14.88
N LEU A 271 -20.98 16.24 -14.49
CA LEU A 271 -20.10 16.18 -13.33
C LEU A 271 -18.65 16.04 -13.77
N GLU A 272 -17.74 16.47 -12.91
CA GLU A 272 -16.31 16.30 -13.12
C GLU A 272 -15.64 15.88 -11.82
N LEU A 273 -14.95 14.75 -11.84
CA LEU A 273 -14.13 14.30 -10.73
C LEU A 273 -12.71 14.80 -10.93
N LEU A 274 -12.20 15.51 -9.93
CA LEU A 274 -10.80 15.92 -9.84
C LEU A 274 -10.17 15.19 -8.67
N TYR A 275 -9.02 14.56 -8.92
CA TYR A 275 -8.26 13.92 -7.86
C TYR A 275 -6.76 14.00 -8.08
N SER A 276 -6.01 13.97 -6.98
CA SER A 276 -4.56 13.88 -6.97
C SER A 276 -4.10 13.05 -5.78
N ARG A 277 -3.24 12.07 -6.02
CA ARG A 277 -2.70 11.18 -4.99
C ARG A 277 -1.38 11.69 -4.45
N PHE A 278 -1.15 11.46 -3.16
CA PHE A 278 0.15 11.68 -2.54
C PHE A 278 1.23 10.78 -3.13
N ASN A 279 2.48 11.19 -2.99
CA ASN A 279 3.60 10.31 -3.21
C ASN A 279 3.80 9.40 -2.00
N ILE A 280 3.89 8.10 -2.23
CA ILE A 280 4.00 7.09 -1.18
C ILE A 280 5.33 6.33 -1.22
N ALA A 281 6.07 6.41 -2.34
CA ALA A 281 7.33 5.70 -2.51
C ALA A 281 8.55 6.62 -2.39
N ASN A 282 8.46 7.86 -2.91
CA ASN A 282 9.59 8.79 -2.94
C ASN A 282 9.63 9.65 -1.67
N ILE A 283 10.41 9.22 -0.68
CA ILE A 283 10.63 9.94 0.59
C ILE A 283 11.20 11.36 0.43
N TYR A 284 11.84 11.65 -0.72
CA TYR A 284 12.40 12.96 -0.99
C TYR A 284 11.37 13.93 -1.57
N SER A 285 10.24 13.42 -2.08
CA SER A 285 9.15 14.24 -2.65
C SER A 285 8.56 15.18 -1.60
N ASP A 286 8.13 16.37 -2.02
CA ASP A 286 7.48 17.34 -1.13
C ASP A 286 6.06 16.88 -0.75
N ASP A 287 5.36 16.23 -1.68
CA ASP A 287 4.06 15.57 -1.50
C ASP A 287 4.18 14.15 -0.91
N TYR A 288 5.32 13.80 -0.28
CA TYR A 288 5.48 12.50 0.38
C TYR A 288 4.57 12.41 1.60
N ILE A 289 3.71 11.39 1.63
CA ILE A 289 2.67 11.23 2.67
C ILE A 289 3.25 11.25 4.09
N GLY A 290 4.44 10.68 4.31
CA GLY A 290 5.08 10.64 5.62
C GLY A 290 5.50 12.02 6.14
N LYS A 291 5.96 12.92 5.27
CA LYS A 291 6.28 14.31 5.64
C LYS A 291 5.00 15.06 6.02
N ILE A 292 3.99 14.99 5.16
CA ILE A 292 2.71 15.68 5.35
C ILE A 292 2.00 15.22 6.63
N LEU A 293 1.92 13.90 6.87
CA LEU A 293 1.33 13.37 8.08
C LEU A 293 2.16 13.69 9.33
N GLY A 294 3.49 13.67 9.23
CA GLY A 294 4.40 14.02 10.32
C GLY A 294 4.23 15.46 10.79
N GLU A 295 4.16 16.42 9.86
CA GLU A 295 3.88 17.82 10.16
C GLU A 295 2.51 17.99 10.83
N LYS A 296 1.47 17.32 10.32
CA LYS A 296 0.13 17.38 10.91
C LYS A 296 0.07 16.83 12.32
N ILE A 297 0.67 15.67 12.58
CA ILE A 297 0.70 15.09 13.93
C ILE A 297 1.39 16.05 14.91
N THR A 298 2.44 16.74 14.47
CA THR A 298 3.14 17.73 15.28
C THR A 298 2.23 18.93 15.60
N ASN A 299 1.59 19.52 14.59
CA ASN A 299 0.66 20.64 14.78
C ASN A 299 -0.54 20.25 15.65
N TYR A 300 -1.12 19.05 15.47
CA TYR A 300 -2.22 18.58 16.30
C TYR A 300 -1.81 18.40 17.77
N LYS A 301 -0.58 17.92 18.04
CA LYS A 301 -0.07 17.83 19.41
C LYS A 301 0.04 19.20 20.08
N GLU A 302 0.47 20.22 19.34
CA GLU A 302 0.55 21.60 19.85
C GLU A 302 -0.84 22.15 20.18
N VAL A 303 -1.80 22.01 19.27
CA VAL A 303 -3.20 22.45 19.49
C VAL A 303 -3.86 21.72 20.67
N VAL A 304 -3.60 20.42 20.82
CA VAL A 304 -4.12 19.64 21.95
C VAL A 304 -3.51 20.12 23.26
N ALA A 305 -2.19 20.37 23.30
CA ALA A 305 -1.52 20.91 24.49
C ALA A 305 -2.06 22.30 24.89
N GLU A 306 -2.30 23.18 23.91
CA GLU A 306 -2.90 24.49 24.15
C GLU A 306 -4.33 24.39 24.70
N ARG A 307 -5.15 23.49 24.12
CA ARG A 307 -6.51 23.21 24.60
C ARG A 307 -6.51 22.68 26.04
N ASP A 308 -5.60 21.77 26.38
CA ASP A 308 -5.52 21.20 27.72
C ASP A 308 -5.13 22.26 28.76
N LEU A 309 -4.21 23.16 28.41
CA LEU A 309 -3.86 24.32 29.23
C LEU A 309 -5.05 25.26 29.42
N PHE A 310 -5.80 25.54 28.35
CA PHE A 310 -7.01 26.35 28.41
C PHE A 310 -8.07 25.72 29.34
N LEU A 311 -8.30 24.41 29.24
CA LEU A 311 -9.26 23.69 30.10
C LEU A 311 -8.86 23.75 31.58
N GLN A 312 -7.56 23.61 31.89
CA GLN A 312 -7.05 23.81 33.25
C GLN A 312 -7.34 25.22 33.75
N ASN A 313 -6.98 26.26 32.99
CA ASN A 313 -7.21 27.66 33.38
C ASN A 313 -8.70 27.98 33.56
N PHE A 314 -9.55 27.43 32.69
CA PHE A 314 -10.99 27.57 32.80
C PHE A 314 -11.53 26.93 34.09
N SER A 315 -11.06 25.72 34.44
CA SER A 315 -11.45 25.05 35.68
C SER A 315 -11.02 25.82 36.94
N GLN A 316 -9.82 26.42 36.91
CA GLN A 316 -9.34 27.27 38.01
C GLN A 316 -10.20 28.51 38.17
N THR A 317 -10.52 29.18 37.05
CA THR A 317 -11.39 30.36 37.03
C THR A 317 -12.79 30.06 37.56
N LEU A 318 -13.35 28.89 37.23
CA LEU A 318 -14.65 28.45 37.79
C LEU A 318 -14.58 28.28 39.31
N THR A 319 -13.48 27.69 39.81
CA THR A 319 -13.27 27.48 41.24
C THR A 319 -13.13 28.82 41.98
N GLU A 320 -12.37 29.76 41.44
CA GLU A 320 -12.24 31.12 41.98
C GLU A 320 -13.57 31.86 41.97
N ARG A 321 -14.34 31.78 40.88
CA ARG A 321 -15.68 32.38 40.79
C ARG A 321 -16.58 31.86 41.89
N ASP A 322 -16.60 30.55 42.12
CA ASP A 322 -17.45 29.92 43.14
C ASP A 322 -17.02 30.32 44.55
N TYR A 323 -15.71 30.43 44.79
CA TYR A 323 -15.18 30.99 46.02
C TYR A 323 -15.65 32.43 46.26
N TYR A 324 -15.46 33.33 45.29
CA TYR A 324 -15.88 34.73 45.42
C TYR A 324 -17.40 34.90 45.54
N LYS A 325 -18.17 34.02 44.89
CA LYS A 325 -19.63 34.01 45.03
C LYS A 325 -20.04 33.65 46.46
N ASN A 326 -19.43 32.64 47.07
CA ASN A 326 -19.70 32.25 48.45
C ASN A 326 -19.31 33.38 49.43
N GLU A 327 -18.13 33.98 49.26
CA GLU A 327 -17.69 35.13 50.06
C GLU A 327 -18.66 36.32 49.97
N LEU A 328 -19.18 36.60 48.76
CA LEU A 328 -20.18 37.64 48.54
C LEU A 328 -21.49 37.31 49.25
N GLU A 329 -21.97 36.08 49.15
CA GLU A 329 -23.19 35.61 49.84
C GLU A 329 -23.04 35.72 51.36
N GLU A 330 -21.90 35.31 51.93
CA GLU A 330 -21.61 35.48 53.35
C GLU A 330 -21.55 36.95 53.77
N MET A 331 -20.91 37.80 52.96
CA MET A 331 -20.86 39.25 53.22
C MET A 331 -22.27 39.86 53.22
N VAL A 332 -23.13 39.47 52.28
CA VAL A 332 -24.53 39.91 52.21
C VAL A 332 -25.30 39.44 53.46
N VAL A 333 -25.12 38.19 53.89
CA VAL A 333 -25.74 37.67 55.12
C VAL A 333 -25.26 38.45 56.34
N ARG A 334 -23.95 38.67 56.49
CA ARG A 334 -23.37 39.46 57.59
C ARG A 334 -23.91 40.89 57.58
N TYR A 335 -23.92 41.56 56.43
CA TYR A 335 -24.46 42.91 56.27
C TYR A 335 -25.95 42.99 56.65
N ASN A 336 -26.77 42.06 56.14
CA ASN A 336 -28.20 42.01 56.45
C ASN A 336 -28.44 41.75 57.94
N SER A 337 -27.66 40.86 58.57
CA SER A 337 -27.76 40.56 59.99
C SER A 337 -27.50 41.79 60.87
N VAL A 338 -26.55 42.64 60.49
CA VAL A 338 -26.22 43.88 61.21
C VAL A 338 -27.31 44.91 61.01
N THR A 339 -27.66 45.20 59.75
CA THR A 339 -28.61 46.28 59.39
C THR A 339 -30.05 46.02 59.87
N HIS A 340 -30.47 44.76 59.87
CA HIS A 340 -31.79 44.33 60.33
C HIS A 340 -31.82 43.96 61.82
N SER A 341 -30.68 44.03 62.52
CA SER A 341 -30.64 43.80 63.96
C SER A 341 -31.39 44.90 64.72
N ARG A 342 -32.12 44.53 65.79
CA ARG A 342 -32.79 45.49 66.67
C ARG A 342 -31.84 46.58 67.20
N ARG A 343 -30.56 46.25 67.42
CA ARG A 343 -29.51 47.19 67.83
C ARG A 343 -29.21 48.27 66.81
N TRP A 344 -29.38 48.02 65.51
CA TRP A 344 -29.17 49.01 64.45
C TRP A 344 -30.47 49.69 64.03
N THR A 345 -31.57 48.94 63.89
CA THR A 345 -32.84 49.47 63.37
C THR A 345 -33.53 50.41 64.36
N ILE A 346 -33.42 50.18 65.67
CA ILE A 346 -34.07 51.02 66.69
C ILE A 346 -33.41 52.42 66.77
N PRO A 347 -32.07 52.54 66.93
CA PRO A 347 -31.42 53.86 66.90
C PRO A 347 -31.63 54.58 65.57
N THR A 348 -31.54 53.88 64.43
CA THR A 348 -31.73 54.48 63.11
C THR A 348 -33.15 55.03 62.91
N LYS A 349 -34.19 54.31 63.38
CA LYS A 349 -35.57 54.82 63.37
C LYS A 349 -35.75 56.04 64.26
N ILE A 350 -35.11 56.05 65.44
CA ILE A 350 -35.13 57.20 66.35
C ILE A 350 -34.46 58.42 65.69
N ILE A 351 -33.27 58.26 65.12
CA ILE A 351 -32.54 59.32 64.41
C ILE A 351 -33.36 59.83 63.22
N ASN A 352 -33.92 58.95 62.40
CA ASN A 352 -34.75 59.34 61.27
C ASN A 352 -36.03 60.05 61.72
N PHE A 353 -36.63 59.66 62.83
CA PHE A 353 -37.78 60.36 63.42
C PHE A 353 -37.40 61.78 63.85
N PHE A 354 -36.25 61.96 64.52
CA PHE A 354 -35.75 63.29 64.88
C PHE A 354 -35.42 64.14 63.65
N ASN A 355 -34.76 63.59 62.63
CA ASN A 355 -34.48 64.30 61.37
C ASN A 355 -35.77 64.73 60.65
N LYS A 356 -36.81 63.89 60.66
CA LYS A 356 -38.12 64.21 60.06
C LYS A 356 -38.88 65.30 60.81
N ILE A 357 -38.70 65.37 62.13
CA ILE A 357 -39.25 66.45 62.97
C ILE A 357 -38.49 67.76 62.73
N LEU A 358 -37.17 67.70 62.59
CA LEU A 358 -36.31 68.86 62.32
C LEU A 358 -36.60 69.44 60.91
N GLN A 359 -36.79 68.60 59.89
CA GLN A 359 -37.16 69.04 58.53
C GLN A 359 -38.59 69.57 58.40
N ARG A 360 -39.50 69.23 59.32
CA ARG A 360 -40.87 69.80 59.36
C ARG A 360 -40.94 71.14 60.11
N LYS A 361 -39.83 71.57 60.73
CA LYS A 361 -39.70 72.84 61.45
C LYS A 361 -38.85 73.87 60.71
N SER A 362 -38.30 73.52 59.54
CA SER A 362 -37.81 74.45 58.51
C SER A 362 -38.87 74.59 57.42
#